data_AF-A0A7W2JNT1-F1
#
_entry.id   AF-A0A7W2JNT1-F1
#
_cell.length_a   1.000
_cell.length_b   1.000
_cell.length_c   1.000
_cell.angle_alpha   90.00
_cell.angle_beta   90.00
_cell.angle_gamma   90.00
#
_symmetry.space_group_name_H-M   'P 1'
#
loop_
_entity.id
_entity.type
_entity.pdbx_description
1 polymer ?
#
loop_
_entity_poly.entity_id
_entity_poly.type
_entity_poly.pdbx_seq_one_letter_code
_entity_poly.pdbx_strand_id
1 'polypeptide(L)'
;MKLSDLWPRAGAGKSATPVVSVRVTKRVGTEQPVATGNTPVPSTTPRAPTELPATLAECEALEEILCRDAIRLECQIGQAKGRAVAEGKYSNPDWYHRAKAALKHINRDRQRLMQHMKALRIEARRNCPAWQARDKAILRELNARVPKEVFDECVRVVDEELEMMR
;
A
#
# COMPACT_ATOMS: atom_id res chain seq x y z
N MET A 1 21.81 -1.40 29.92
CA MET A 1 20.55 -0.76 30.35
C MET A 1 19.39 -1.56 29.77
N LYS A 2 18.47 -2.08 30.60
CA LYS A 2 17.31 -2.86 30.16
C LYS A 2 16.13 -1.93 29.91
N LEU A 3 15.62 -1.91 28.69
CA LEU A 3 14.51 -1.05 28.24
C LEU A 3 13.17 -1.33 28.94
N SER A 4 13.05 -2.45 29.66
CA SER A 4 11.87 -2.87 30.42
C SER A 4 11.60 -2.04 31.68
N ASP A 5 12.60 -1.28 32.15
CA ASP A 5 12.51 -0.56 33.43
C ASP A 5 11.88 0.83 33.28
N LEU A 6 11.56 1.24 32.05
CA LEU A 6 11.04 2.57 31.70
C LEU A 6 9.50 2.65 31.61
N TRP A 7 8.77 1.58 31.96
CA TRP A 7 7.30 1.60 31.96
C TRP A 7 6.72 1.26 33.34
N PRO A 8 5.70 2.01 33.81
CA PRO A 8 5.06 1.73 35.09
C PRO A 8 4.35 0.37 35.06
N ARG A 9 4.68 -0.47 36.06
CA ARG A 9 4.08 -1.77 36.29
C ARG A 9 2.61 -1.58 36.69
N ALA A 10 1.68 -1.92 35.81
CA ALA A 10 0.27 -1.95 36.13
C ALA A 10 0.00 -3.09 37.13
N GLY A 11 -0.41 -2.75 38.35
CA GLY A 11 -0.96 -3.71 39.31
C GLY A 11 -0.37 -3.62 40.72
N ALA A 12 -0.76 -2.60 41.48
CA ALA A 12 -0.82 -2.66 42.95
C ALA A 12 -1.73 -1.55 43.51
N GLY A 13 -3.00 -1.89 43.73
CA GLY A 13 -3.76 -1.44 44.92
C GLY A 13 -4.56 -0.13 44.89
N LYS A 14 -5.90 -0.26 44.76
CA LYS A 14 -7.01 0.35 45.55
C LYS A 14 -7.10 1.90 45.59
N SER A 15 -8.25 2.59 45.50
CA SER A 15 -9.69 2.29 45.49
C SER A 15 -10.48 3.58 45.21
N ALA A 16 -11.78 3.42 44.86
CA ALA A 16 -12.90 4.35 45.03
C ALA A 16 -13.18 5.43 43.94
N THR A 17 -14.35 5.28 43.32
CA THR A 17 -15.10 6.20 42.47
C THR A 17 -15.52 7.49 43.21
N PRO A 18 -15.90 8.56 42.48
CA PRO A 18 -17.34 8.70 42.20
C PRO A 18 -17.66 9.00 40.73
N VAL A 19 -18.78 8.41 40.31
CA VAL A 19 -19.52 8.68 39.08
C VAL A 19 -20.07 10.11 39.13
N VAL A 20 -19.66 10.96 38.19
CA VAL A 20 -20.34 12.24 37.93
C VAL A 20 -21.19 12.05 36.68
N SER A 21 -22.48 11.81 36.88
CA SER A 21 -23.48 11.81 35.81
C SER A 21 -23.78 13.25 35.41
N VAL A 22 -23.23 13.71 34.30
CA VAL A 22 -23.63 14.98 33.68
C VAL A 22 -24.79 14.71 32.71
N ARG A 23 -26.01 15.08 33.11
CA ARG A 23 -27.14 15.31 32.18
C ARG A 23 -26.99 16.71 31.61
N VAL A 24 -26.81 16.85 30.29
CA VAL A 24 -27.02 18.12 29.60
C VAL A 24 -28.34 18.05 28.82
N THR A 25 -29.26 18.91 29.22
CA THR A 25 -30.54 19.19 28.56
C THR A 25 -30.35 19.86 27.21
N LYS A 26 -31.14 19.38 26.25
CA LYS A 26 -31.36 19.91 24.91
C LYS A 26 -31.74 21.40 24.94
N ARG A 27 -31.04 22.24 24.18
CA ARG A 27 -31.57 23.52 23.67
C ARG A 27 -31.55 23.50 22.14
N VAL A 28 -32.73 23.70 21.59
CA VAL A 28 -32.98 24.08 20.19
C VAL A 28 -32.49 25.52 20.01
N GLY A 29 -31.78 25.80 18.92
CA GLY A 29 -31.36 27.14 18.57
C GLY A 29 -30.13 27.15 17.67
N THR A 30 -30.40 27.15 16.37
CA THR A 30 -29.59 27.60 15.23
C THR A 30 -28.34 28.40 15.58
N GLU A 31 -27.17 27.90 15.17
CA GLU A 31 -26.10 28.69 14.53
C GLU A 31 -25.05 27.74 13.93
N GLN A 32 -24.82 27.93 12.65
CA GLN A 32 -23.84 27.23 11.82
C GLN A 32 -22.45 27.82 12.13
N PRO A 33 -21.39 27.01 12.15
CA PRO A 33 -20.33 27.35 11.20
C PRO A 33 -19.78 26.14 10.45
N VAL A 34 -19.49 26.44 9.19
CA VAL A 34 -18.81 25.62 8.20
C VAL A 34 -17.44 25.18 8.71
N ALA A 35 -17.23 23.87 8.79
CA ALA A 35 -15.90 23.24 8.68
C ALA A 35 -16.09 21.81 8.18
N THR A 36 -16.21 21.66 6.85
CA THR A 36 -16.12 20.37 6.17
C THR A 36 -14.69 19.86 6.28
N GLY A 37 -14.36 19.30 7.45
CA GLY A 37 -13.21 18.44 7.64
C GLY A 37 -13.68 17.00 7.63
N ASN A 38 -13.75 16.38 6.45
CA ASN A 38 -13.90 14.93 6.33
C ASN A 38 -12.67 14.26 6.95
N THR A 39 -12.66 14.14 8.28
CA THR A 39 -11.75 13.25 8.98
C THR A 39 -12.43 11.88 8.90
N PRO A 40 -11.92 10.93 8.10
CA PRO A 40 -12.50 9.61 8.10
C PRO A 40 -12.37 9.06 9.52
N VAL A 41 -13.52 8.71 10.10
CA VAL A 41 -13.59 7.95 11.35
C VAL A 41 -12.65 6.75 11.20
N PRO A 42 -11.70 6.52 12.11
CA PRO A 42 -10.80 5.37 12.00
C PRO A 42 -11.63 4.10 12.07
N SER A 43 -11.86 3.48 10.91
CA SER A 43 -12.55 2.20 10.78
C SER A 43 -11.79 1.17 11.61
N THR A 44 -12.45 0.60 12.62
CA THR A 44 -11.92 -0.45 13.50
C THR A 44 -11.88 -1.82 12.83
N THR A 45 -12.35 -1.93 11.59
CA THR A 45 -12.28 -3.14 10.78
C THR A 45 -10.87 -3.39 10.24
N PRO A 46 -10.42 -4.66 10.22
CA PRO A 46 -9.19 -5.04 9.54
C PRO A 46 -9.23 -4.56 8.08
N ARG A 47 -8.22 -3.79 7.67
CA ARG A 47 -8.13 -3.31 6.27
C ARG A 47 -7.88 -4.50 5.37
N ALA A 48 -8.85 -4.83 4.51
CA ALA A 48 -8.67 -5.82 3.47
C ALA A 48 -7.57 -5.36 2.49
N PRO A 49 -6.86 -6.29 1.82
CA PRO A 49 -5.91 -5.93 0.78
C PRO A 49 -6.59 -5.07 -0.27
N THR A 50 -5.95 -3.96 -0.68
CA THR A 50 -6.52 -3.11 -1.72
C THR A 50 -6.62 -3.89 -3.04
N GLU A 51 -7.73 -3.73 -3.74
CA GLU A 51 -7.95 -4.30 -5.06
C GLU A 51 -7.01 -3.66 -6.09
N LEU A 52 -6.44 -4.46 -6.98
CA LEU A 52 -5.47 -4.00 -7.96
C LEU A 52 -6.20 -3.59 -9.25
N PRO A 53 -6.05 -2.34 -9.72
CA PRO A 53 -6.75 -1.87 -10.92
C PRO A 53 -6.30 -2.58 -12.20
N ALA A 54 -7.16 -2.61 -13.21
CA ALA A 54 -6.85 -3.28 -14.48
C ALA A 54 -5.97 -2.43 -15.42
N THR A 55 -6.05 -1.10 -15.31
CA THR A 55 -5.35 -0.20 -16.22
C THR A 55 -4.13 0.47 -15.58
N LEU A 56 -3.13 0.83 -16.40
CA LEU A 56 -1.94 1.53 -15.91
C LEU A 56 -2.28 2.89 -15.28
N ALA A 57 -3.19 3.64 -15.90
CA ALA A 57 -3.57 4.97 -15.43
C ALA A 57 -4.28 4.92 -14.07
N GLU A 58 -5.17 3.95 -13.86
CA GLU A 58 -5.80 3.74 -12.55
C GLU A 58 -4.78 3.27 -11.50
N CYS A 59 -3.79 2.47 -11.90
CA CYS A 59 -2.70 2.08 -11.01
C CYS A 59 -1.85 3.28 -10.58
N GLU A 60 -1.53 4.21 -11.48
CA GLU A 60 -0.78 5.44 -11.17
C GLU A 60 -1.56 6.33 -10.19
N ALA A 61 -2.87 6.50 -10.41
CA ALA A 61 -3.73 7.24 -9.49
C ALA A 61 -3.78 6.57 -8.09
N LEU A 62 -3.89 5.24 -8.04
CA LEU A 62 -3.86 4.51 -6.78
C LEU A 62 -2.49 4.62 -6.09
N GLU A 63 -1.40 4.59 -6.84
CA GLU A 63 -0.05 4.77 -6.31
C GLU A 63 0.08 6.14 -5.63
N GLU A 64 -0.41 7.20 -6.26
CA GLU A 64 -0.36 8.55 -5.70
C GLU A 64 -1.13 8.64 -4.38
N ILE A 65 -2.34 8.06 -4.33
CA ILE A 65 -3.17 8.00 -3.12
C ILE A 65 -2.43 7.28 -1.99
N LEU A 66 -1.90 6.08 -2.27
CA LEU A 66 -1.18 5.29 -1.27
C LEU A 66 0.10 5.98 -0.79
N CYS A 67 0.82 6.67 -1.68
CA CYS A 67 1.99 7.49 -1.33
C CYS A 67 1.59 8.63 -0.39
N ARG A 68 0.54 9.37 -0.73
CA ARG A 68 0.04 10.49 0.07
C ARG A 68 -0.39 10.04 1.47
N ASP A 69 -1.10 8.92 1.56
CA ASP A 69 -1.56 8.35 2.83
C ASP A 69 -0.39 7.84 3.69
N ALA A 70 0.61 7.21 3.07
CA ALA A 70 1.82 6.77 3.76
C ALA A 70 2.57 7.96 4.37
N ILE A 71 2.83 9.00 3.57
CA ILE A 71 3.51 10.22 4.02
C ILE A 71 2.74 10.86 5.17
N ARG A 72 1.41 10.99 5.04
CA ARG A 72 0.56 11.56 6.09
C ARG A 72 0.68 10.79 7.40
N LEU A 73 0.60 9.46 7.37
CA LEU A 73 0.73 8.63 8.57
C LEU A 73 2.14 8.68 9.17
N GLU A 74 3.18 8.67 8.33
CA GLU A 74 4.57 8.81 8.77
C GLU A 74 4.80 10.14 9.49
N CYS A 75 4.31 11.25 8.93
CA CYS A 75 4.38 12.56 9.57
C CYS A 75 3.62 12.57 10.91
N GLN A 76 2.41 12.01 10.98
CA GLN A 76 1.64 11.93 12.23
C GLN A 76 2.37 11.12 13.31
N ILE A 77 2.92 9.96 12.94
CA ILE A 77 3.72 9.11 13.83
C ILE A 77 4.99 9.85 14.27
N GLY A 78 5.66 10.54 13.34
CA GLY A 78 6.85 11.34 13.62
C GLY A 78 6.58 12.48 14.60
N GLN A 79 5.51 13.23 14.40
CA GLN A 79 5.09 14.29 15.33
C GLN A 79 4.72 13.75 16.71
N ALA A 80 4.03 12.60 16.78
CA ALA A 80 3.71 11.94 18.04
C ALA A 80 4.97 11.53 18.81
N LYS A 81 5.97 10.96 18.11
CA LYS A 81 7.27 10.65 18.70
C LYS A 81 8.01 11.90 19.16
N GLY A 82 8.03 12.95 18.33
CA GLY A 82 8.66 14.22 18.66
C GLY A 82 8.08 14.84 19.93
N ARG A 83 6.75 14.87 20.05
CA ARG A 83 6.06 15.36 21.27
C ARG A 83 6.35 14.50 22.50
N ALA A 84 6.44 13.18 22.34
CA ALA A 84 6.81 12.29 23.45
C ALA A 84 8.22 12.59 23.98
N VAL A 85 9.18 12.85 23.08
CA VAL A 85 10.57 13.17 23.46
C VAL A 85 10.69 14.58 24.04
N ALA A 86 10.06 15.58 23.41
CA ALA A 86 10.22 16.98 23.80
C ALA A 86 9.41 17.36 25.05
N GLU A 87 8.21 16.82 25.20
CA GLU A 87 7.25 17.24 26.23
C GLU A 87 6.91 16.12 27.24
N GLY A 88 7.43 14.90 27.05
CA GLY A 88 7.02 13.74 27.83
C GLY A 88 5.58 13.28 27.57
N LYS A 89 4.90 13.87 26.58
CA LYS A 89 3.50 13.56 26.26
C LYS A 89 3.40 12.42 25.26
N TYR A 90 3.21 11.22 25.79
CA TYR A 90 3.00 10.03 24.97
C TYR A 90 1.63 10.03 24.31
N SER A 91 1.58 9.63 23.04
CA SER A 91 0.33 9.39 22.35
C SER A 91 -0.34 8.10 22.86
N ASN A 92 -1.65 7.98 22.66
CA ASN A 92 -2.40 6.78 23.00
C ASN A 92 -1.74 5.53 22.34
N PRO A 93 -1.39 4.48 23.12
CA PRO A 93 -0.73 3.29 22.59
C PRO A 93 -1.52 2.57 21.49
N ASP A 94 -2.83 2.42 21.66
CA ASP A 94 -3.70 1.76 20.69
C ASP A 94 -3.76 2.53 19.37
N TRP A 95 -3.79 3.86 19.43
CA TRP A 95 -3.67 4.69 18.23
C TRP A 95 -2.31 4.47 17.55
N TYR A 96 -1.21 4.48 18.30
CA TYR A 96 0.13 4.35 17.75
C TYR A 96 0.35 2.99 17.07
N HIS A 97 -0.09 1.90 17.71
CA HIS A 97 -0.03 0.56 17.12
C HIS A 97 -0.91 0.44 15.88
N ARG A 98 -2.13 0.99 15.89
CA ARG A 98 -3.00 1.03 14.71
C ARG A 98 -2.40 1.84 13.56
N ALA A 99 -1.83 3.01 13.85
CA ALA A 99 -1.17 3.84 12.84
C ALA A 99 0.02 3.12 12.20
N LYS A 100 0.86 2.44 12.99
CA LYS A 100 1.96 1.62 12.47
C LYS A 100 1.47 0.43 11.65
N ALA A 101 0.41 -0.25 12.07
CA ALA A 101 -0.17 -1.36 11.32
C ALA A 101 -0.75 -0.88 9.99
N ALA A 102 -1.50 0.23 9.98
CA ALA A 102 -2.03 0.85 8.77
C ALA A 102 -0.90 1.21 7.79
N LEU A 103 0.19 1.83 8.27
CA LEU A 103 1.35 2.15 7.45
C LEU A 103 2.00 0.89 6.84
N LYS A 104 2.11 -0.19 7.62
CA LYS A 104 2.62 -1.48 7.11
C LYS A 104 1.75 -2.01 5.97
N HIS A 105 0.43 -1.97 6.11
CA HIS A 105 -0.48 -2.44 5.06
C HIS A 105 -0.44 -1.56 3.81
N ILE A 106 -0.38 -0.23 3.96
CA ILE A 106 -0.21 0.69 2.83
C ILE A 106 1.08 0.40 2.08
N ASN A 107 2.21 0.24 2.78
CA ASN A 107 3.48 -0.08 2.14
C ASN A 107 3.47 -1.46 1.47
N ARG A 108 2.75 -2.43 2.04
CA ARG A 108 2.55 -3.74 1.39
C ARG A 108 1.73 -3.60 0.10
N ASP A 109 0.66 -2.80 0.11
CA ASP A 109 -0.16 -2.57 -1.07
C ASP A 109 0.59 -1.80 -2.15
N ARG A 110 1.40 -0.79 -1.80
CA ARG A 110 2.31 -0.12 -2.75
C ARG A 110 3.28 -1.10 -3.42
N GLN A 111 3.87 -2.01 -2.64
CA GLN A 111 4.76 -3.03 -3.20
C GLN A 111 4.02 -3.96 -4.18
N ARG A 112 2.81 -4.39 -3.84
CA ARG A 112 1.97 -5.22 -4.72
C ARG A 112 1.60 -4.47 -6.00
N LEU A 113 1.24 -3.20 -5.88
CA LEU A 113 0.89 -2.34 -7.01
C LEU A 113 2.06 -2.14 -7.97
N MET A 114 3.28 -1.90 -7.46
CA MET A 114 4.48 -1.78 -8.29
C MET A 114 4.77 -3.04 -9.12
N GLN A 115 4.59 -4.22 -8.53
CA GLN A 115 4.73 -5.49 -9.24
C GLN A 115 3.65 -5.66 -10.31
N HIS A 116 2.41 -5.30 -9.99
CA HIS A 116 1.28 -5.34 -10.91
C HIS A 116 1.47 -4.39 -12.10
N MET A 117 1.86 -3.15 -11.85
CA MET A 117 2.18 -2.17 -12.90
C MET A 117 3.30 -2.64 -13.82
N LYS A 118 4.32 -3.32 -13.27
CA LYS A 118 5.37 -3.94 -14.09
C LYS A 118 4.80 -5.01 -15.01
N ALA A 119 3.92 -5.87 -14.51
CA ALA A 119 3.25 -6.89 -15.32
C ALA A 119 2.40 -6.27 -16.44
N LEU A 120 1.57 -5.27 -16.12
CA LEU A 120 0.76 -4.53 -17.09
C LEU A 120 1.61 -3.87 -18.18
N ARG A 121 2.76 -3.28 -17.84
CA ARG A 121 3.68 -2.70 -18.84
C ARG A 121 4.28 -3.76 -19.77
N ILE A 122 4.57 -4.95 -19.26
CA ILE A 122 5.08 -6.07 -20.06
C ILE A 122 3.98 -6.58 -21.00
N GLU A 123 2.76 -6.74 -20.50
CA GLU A 123 1.61 -7.17 -21.30
C GLU A 123 1.25 -6.15 -22.37
N ALA A 124 1.20 -4.87 -22.03
CA ALA A 124 0.97 -3.80 -22.99
C ALA A 124 2.04 -3.78 -24.10
N ARG A 125 3.30 -4.05 -23.78
CA ARG A 125 4.37 -4.17 -24.77
C ARG A 125 4.20 -5.39 -25.66
N ARG A 126 3.87 -6.56 -25.09
CA ARG A 126 3.63 -7.80 -25.84
C ARG A 126 2.44 -7.67 -26.81
N ASN A 127 1.43 -6.91 -26.43
CA ASN A 127 0.23 -6.68 -27.23
C ASN A 127 0.36 -5.48 -28.20
N CYS A 128 1.48 -4.76 -28.17
CA CYS A 128 1.69 -3.62 -29.06
C CYS A 128 1.93 -4.09 -30.50
N PRO A 129 1.07 -3.72 -31.48
CA PRO A 129 1.20 -4.20 -32.86
C PRO A 129 2.53 -3.82 -33.51
N ALA A 130 3.11 -2.66 -33.16
CA ALA A 130 4.40 -2.23 -33.68
C ALA A 130 5.54 -3.15 -33.21
N TRP A 131 5.47 -3.65 -31.97
CA TRP A 131 6.46 -4.56 -31.42
C TRP A 131 6.34 -5.95 -32.06
N GLN A 132 5.11 -6.46 -32.20
CA GLN A 132 4.85 -7.72 -32.90
C GLN A 132 5.26 -7.65 -34.38
N ALA A 133 4.98 -6.54 -35.06
CA ALA A 133 5.39 -6.33 -36.44
C ALA A 133 6.91 -6.31 -36.60
N ARG A 134 7.61 -5.66 -35.67
CA ARG A 134 9.08 -5.64 -35.61
C ARG A 134 9.65 -7.04 -35.43
N ASP A 135 9.17 -7.80 -34.45
CA ASP A 135 9.67 -9.16 -34.19
C ASP A 135 9.43 -10.08 -35.40
N LYS A 136 8.24 -9.97 -36.02
CA LYS A 136 7.93 -10.70 -37.26
C LYS A 136 8.84 -10.32 -38.43
N ALA A 137 9.21 -9.04 -38.55
CA ALA A 137 10.14 -8.58 -39.57
C ALA A 137 11.56 -9.11 -39.32
N ILE A 138 12.02 -9.11 -38.06
CA ILE A 138 13.32 -9.68 -37.68
C ILE A 138 13.36 -11.18 -38.00
N LEU A 139 12.33 -11.95 -37.62
CA LEU A 139 12.25 -13.37 -37.91
C LEU A 139 12.27 -13.66 -39.41
N ARG A 140 11.60 -12.84 -40.24
CA ARG A 140 11.67 -12.95 -41.70
C ARG A 140 13.09 -12.74 -42.22
N GLU A 141 13.78 -11.71 -41.74
CA GLU A 141 15.14 -11.39 -42.18
C GLU A 141 16.14 -12.47 -41.74
N LEU A 142 16.00 -13.01 -40.52
CA LEU A 142 16.79 -14.13 -40.04
C LEU A 142 16.55 -15.39 -40.90
N ASN A 143 15.29 -15.72 -41.17
CA ASN A 143 14.94 -16.86 -42.01
C ASN A 143 15.45 -16.71 -43.46
N ALA A 144 15.59 -15.49 -43.98
CA ALA A 144 16.14 -15.24 -45.30
C ALA A 144 17.68 -15.39 -45.37
N ARG A 145 18.37 -15.24 -44.23
CA ARG A 145 19.84 -15.25 -44.17
C ARG A 145 20.43 -16.56 -43.64
N VAL A 146 19.67 -17.29 -42.83
CA VAL A 146 20.11 -18.51 -42.16
C VAL A 146 19.70 -19.73 -43.00
N PRO A 147 20.58 -20.74 -43.18
CA PRO A 147 20.20 -22.00 -43.81
C PRO A 147 19.01 -22.64 -43.08
N LYS A 148 18.09 -23.23 -43.83
CA LYS A 148 16.83 -23.76 -43.29
C LYS A 148 17.07 -24.77 -42.18
N GLU A 149 18.09 -25.61 -42.32
CA GLU A 149 18.44 -26.65 -41.37
C GLU A 149 18.81 -26.08 -39.99
N VAL A 150 19.52 -24.94 -39.99
CA VAL A 150 19.90 -24.24 -38.75
C VAL A 150 18.69 -23.58 -38.11
N PHE A 151 17.81 -22.99 -38.92
CA PHE A 151 16.58 -22.37 -38.42
C PHE A 151 15.64 -23.43 -37.80
N ASP A 152 15.42 -24.55 -38.48
CA ASP A 152 14.55 -25.64 -38.01
C ASP A 152 15.09 -26.29 -36.73
N GLU A 153 16.41 -26.45 -36.60
CA GLU A 153 17.02 -26.95 -35.36
C GLU A 153 16.85 -25.96 -34.20
N CYS A 154 17.03 -24.65 -34.44
CA CYS A 154 16.75 -23.64 -33.42
C CYS A 154 15.29 -23.67 -32.96
N VAL A 155 14.34 -23.86 -33.87
CA VAL A 155 12.91 -24.00 -33.53
C VAL A 155 12.68 -25.26 -32.68
N ARG A 156 13.26 -26.40 -33.08
CA ARG A 156 13.18 -27.67 -32.35
C ARG A 156 13.66 -27.55 -30.90
N VAL A 157 14.83 -26.91 -30.70
CA VAL A 157 15.40 -26.68 -29.36
C VAL A 157 14.48 -25.80 -28.51
N VAL A 158 13.93 -24.73 -29.08
CA VAL A 158 13.00 -23.84 -28.35
C VAL A 158 11.70 -24.56 -28.01
N ASP A 159 11.15 -25.36 -28.91
CA ASP A 159 9.94 -26.14 -28.64
C ASP A 159 10.15 -27.14 -27.50
N GLU A 160 11.28 -27.86 -27.49
CA GLU A 160 11.66 -28.76 -26.38
C GLU A 160 11.82 -28.00 -25.05
N GLU A 161 12.46 -26.82 -25.04
CA GLU A 161 12.58 -25.98 -23.84
C GLU A 161 11.21 -25.47 -23.34
N LEU A 162 10.31 -25.10 -24.24
CA LEU A 162 8.96 -24.63 -23.90
C LEU A 162 8.09 -25.76 -23.36
N GLU A 163 8.23 -26.97 -23.89
CA GLU A 163 7.55 -28.17 -23.37
C GLU A 163 8.01 -28.51 -21.95
N MET A 164 9.29 -28.35 -21.64
CA MET A 164 9.82 -28.57 -20.28
C MET A 164 9.39 -27.52 -19.25
N MET A 165 8.97 -26.33 -19.71
CA MET A 165 8.48 -25.26 -18.83
C MET A 165 6.97 -25.29 -18.56
N ARG A 166 6.22 -26.19 -19.21
CA ARG A 166 4.79 -26.42 -18.96
C ARG A 166 4.56 -27.45 -17.86
#